data_AF-A0A1G2TFF1-F1
#
_entry.id   AF-A0A1G2TFF1-F1
#
_cell.length_a   1.000
_cell.length_b   1.000
_cell.length_c   1.000
_cell.angle_alpha   90.00
_cell.angle_beta   90.00
_cell.angle_gamma   90.00
#
_symmetry.space_group_name_H-M   'P 1'
#
loop_
_entity.id
_entity.type
_entity.pdbx_description
1 polymer ?
#
loop_
_entity_poly.entity_id
_entity_poly.type
_entity_poly.pdbx_seq_one_letter_code
_entity_poly.pdbx_strand_id
1 'polypeptide(L)' 'MIPSLSLEIIFNTLVAIIFLIYWGVAFVILYHLTRFGIGVQPKKFAAIFLLGSVALSFLTIILFTGIDINSLIP' A
#
# COMPACT_ATOMS: atom_id res chain seq x y z
N MET A 1 28.84 -2.01 17.35
CA MET A 1 27.56 -2.73 17.53
C MET A 1 26.45 -1.76 17.17
N ILE A 2 25.71 -2.02 16.09
CA ILE A 2 24.57 -1.16 15.71
C ILE A 2 23.45 -1.45 16.71
N PRO A 3 22.91 -0.46 17.44
CA PRO A 3 21.83 -0.70 18.40
C PRO A 3 20.60 -1.25 17.66
N SER A 4 19.92 -2.25 18.23
CA SER A 4 18.76 -2.94 17.63
C SER A 4 17.68 -1.98 17.12
N LEU A 5 17.45 -0.88 17.85
CA LEU A 5 16.52 0.18 17.46
C LEU A 5 16.86 0.83 16.11
N SER A 6 18.15 1.03 15.83
CA SER A 6 18.57 1.62 14.55
C SER A 6 18.41 0.65 13.37
N LEU A 7 18.54 -0.66 13.60
CA LEU A 7 18.27 -1.67 12.58
C LEU A 7 16.77 -1.75 12.26
N GLU A 8 15.92 -1.71 13.28
CA GLU A 8 14.46 -1.71 13.13
C GLU A 8 13.97 -0.51 12.32
N ILE A 9 14.46 0.69 12.61
CA ILE A 9 14.11 1.91 11.86
C ILE A 9 14.53 1.79 10.39
N ILE A 10 15.75 1.30 10.12
CA ILE A 10 16.25 1.12 8.75
C ILE A 10 15.37 0.11 8.00
N PHE A 11 15.06 -1.02 8.63
CA PHE A 11 14.23 -2.06 8.03
C PHE A 11 12.81 -1.56 7.73
N ASN A 12 12.15 -0.93 8.70
CA ASN A 12 10.81 -0.38 8.53
C ASN A 12 10.77 0.70 7.44
N THR A 13 11.82 1.53 7.35
CA THR A 13 11.96 2.53 6.29
C THR A 13 12.09 1.86 4.91
N LEU A 14 12.90 0.82 4.79
CA LEU A 14 13.05 0.06 3.55
C LEU A 14 11.73 -0.60 3.12
N VAL A 15 11.01 -1.22 4.06
CA VAL A 15 9.69 -1.80 3.80
C VAL A 15 8.70 -0.76 3.31
N ALA A 16 8.66 0.43 3.94
CA ALA A 16 7.79 1.51 3.52
C ALA A 16 8.12 2.01 2.09
N ILE A 17 9.40 2.16 1.76
CA ILE A 17 9.84 2.55 0.41
C ILE A 17 9.43 1.51 -0.63
N ILE A 18 9.68 0.23 -0.37
CA ILE A 18 9.31 -0.87 -1.28
C ILE A 18 7.79 -0.90 -1.48
N PHE A 19 7.01 -0.71 -0.41
CA PHE A 19 5.56 -0.67 -0.48
C PHE A 19 5.05 0.50 -1.36
N LEU A 20 5.65 1.68 -1.24
CA LEU A 20 5.32 2.83 -2.08
C LEU A 20 5.68 2.60 -3.55
N ILE A 21 6.86 2.01 -3.83
CA ILE A 21 7.28 1.67 -5.19
C ILE A 21 6.31 0.66 -5.80
N TYR A 22 5.96 -0.40 -5.05
CA TYR A 22 5.02 -1.43 -5.48
C TYR A 22 3.68 -0.82 -5.91
N TRP A 23 3.07 0.02 -5.06
CA TRP A 23 1.78 0.64 -5.36
C TRP A 23 1.87 1.69 -6.47
N GLY A 24 2.99 2.42 -6.57
CA GLY A 24 3.24 3.33 -7.67
C GLY A 24 3.29 2.61 -9.02
N VAL A 25 4.01 1.49 -9.10
CA VAL A 25 4.07 0.66 -10.32
C VAL A 25 2.70 0.03 -10.62
N ALA A 26 2.00 -0.49 -9.61
CA ALA A 26 0.66 -1.04 -9.77
C ALA A 26 -0.32 0.00 -10.34
N PHE A 27 -0.27 1.24 -9.85
CA PHE A 27 -1.06 2.35 -10.41
C PHE A 27 -0.76 2.59 -11.89
N VAL A 28 0.52 2.61 -12.27
CA VAL A 28 0.93 2.81 -13.68
C VAL A 28 0.37 1.69 -14.56
N ILE A 29 0.48 0.43 -14.11
CA ILE A 29 -0.06 -0.74 -14.83
C ILE A 29 -1.57 -0.61 -14.98
N LEU A 30 -2.30 -0.35 -13.89
CA LEU A 30 -3.76 -0.23 -13.91
C LEU A 30 -4.22 0.95 -14.77
N TYR A 31 -3.57 2.10 -14.67
CA TYR A 31 -3.84 3.23 -15.56
C TYR A 31 -3.66 2.83 -17.02
N HIS A 32 -2.58 2.13 -17.36
CA HIS A 32 -2.34 1.70 -18.74
C HIS A 32 -3.35 0.66 -19.22
N LEU A 33 -3.70 -0.34 -18.41
CA LEU A 33 -4.70 -1.34 -18.78
C LEU A 33 -6.08 -0.71 -18.97
N THR A 34 -6.45 0.20 -18.08
CA THR A 34 -7.79 0.81 -18.06
C THR A 34 -7.93 1.91 -19.10
N ARG A 35 -6.84 2.57 -19.52
CA ARG A 35 -6.90 3.56 -20.62
C ARG A 35 -7.32 2.98 -21.96
N PHE A 36 -7.11 1.67 -22.18
CA PHE A 36 -7.45 1.01 -23.44
C PHE A 36 -8.87 0.43 -23.45
N GLY A 37 -9.54 0.31 -22.29
CA GLY A 37 -10.88 -0.29 -22.17
C GLY A 37 -11.93 0.52 -21.40
N ILE A 38 -11.55 1.51 -20.60
CA ILE A 38 -12.43 2.23 -19.67
C ILE A 38 -12.47 3.73 -20.00
N GLY A 39 -13.21 4.05 -21.07
CA GLY A 39 -13.79 5.37 -21.34
C GLY A 39 -12.86 6.59 -21.25
N VAL A 40 -13.47 7.76 -21.00
CA VAL A 40 -12.81 9.08 -21.08
C VAL A 40 -12.00 9.47 -19.83
N GLN A 41 -12.07 8.70 -18.73
CA GLN A 41 -11.47 9.09 -17.43
C GLN A 41 -10.68 7.96 -16.73
N PRO A 42 -9.72 7.30 -17.42
CA PRO A 42 -8.96 6.17 -16.87
C PRO A 42 -8.15 6.50 -15.62
N LYS A 43 -7.72 7.75 -15.46
CA LYS A 43 -6.98 8.20 -14.26
C LYS A 43 -7.83 8.11 -12.99
N LYS A 44 -9.12 8.48 -13.06
CA LYS A 44 -10.02 8.43 -11.89
C LYS A 44 -10.32 6.99 -11.49
N PHE A 45 -10.56 6.13 -12.48
CA PHE A 45 -10.74 4.70 -12.25
C PHE A 45 -9.52 4.08 -11.57
N ALA A 46 -8.32 4.32 -12.13
CA ALA A 46 -7.07 3.81 -11.56
C ALA A 46 -6.83 4.32 -10.13
N ALA A 47 -7.18 5.57 -9.83
CA ALA A 47 -7.04 6.15 -8.49
C ALA A 47 -8.01 5.51 -7.48
N ILE A 48 -9.28 5.32 -7.85
CA ILE A 48 -10.28 4.66 -6.97
C ILE A 48 -9.86 3.20 -6.71
N PHE A 49 -9.43 2.49 -7.76
CA PHE A 49 -8.95 1.12 -7.62
C PHE A 49 -7.71 1.04 -6.72
N LEU A 50 -6.75 1.95 -6.92
CA LEU A 50 -5.55 2.01 -6.08
C LEU A 50 -5.92 2.23 -4.62
N LEU A 51 -6.80 3.19 -4.33
CA LEU A 51 -7.25 3.50 -2.98
C LEU A 51 -7.92 2.30 -2.32
N GLY A 52 -8.82 1.61 -3.03
CA GLY A 52 -9.46 0.39 -2.53
C GLY A 52 -8.44 -0.74 -2.27
N SER A 53 -7.46 -0.89 -3.15
CA SER A 53 -6.45 -1.95 -3.03
C SER A 53 -5.47 -1.70 -1.88
N VAL A 54 -5.06 -0.44 -1.67
CA VAL A 54 -4.24 -0.03 -0.52
C VAL A 54 -5.01 -0.28 0.78
N ALA A 55 -6.27 0.16 0.86
CA ALA A 55 -7.11 -0.08 2.05
C ALA A 55 -7.26 -1.58 2.36
N LEU A 56 -7.49 -2.41 1.34
CA LEU A 56 -7.61 -3.86 1.50
C LEU A 56 -6.27 -4.51 1.94
N SER A 57 -5.14 -3.98 1.48
CA SER A 57 -3.82 -4.43 1.92
C SER A 57 -3.57 -4.11 3.39
N PHE A 58 -3.92 -2.91 3.85
CA PHE A 58 -3.86 -2.55 5.28
C PHE A 58 -4.75 -3.44 6.13
N LEU A 59 -6.00 -3.67 5.68
CA LEU A 59 -6.92 -4.57 6.36
C LEU A 59 -6.33 -5.98 6.50
N THR A 60 -5.70 -6.49 5.44
CA THR A 60 -5.06 -7.81 5.44
C THR A 60 -3.88 -7.85 6.42
N ILE A 61 -3.05 -6.80 6.45
CA ILE A 61 -1.94 -6.68 7.41
C ILE A 61 -2.48 -6.75 8.84
N ILE A 62 -3.49 -5.95 9.19
CA ILE A 62 -4.10 -5.93 10.52
C ILE A 62 -4.62 -7.32 10.91
N LEU A 63 -5.38 -7.96 10.03
CA LEU A 63 -5.96 -9.29 10.28
C LEU A 63 -4.89 -10.38 10.43
N PHE A 64 -3.83 -10.36 9.61
CA PHE A 64 -2.77 -11.39 9.63
C PHE A 64 -1.76 -11.22 10.75
N THR A 65 -1.48 -9.98 11.15
CA THR A 65 -0.56 -9.68 12.26
C THR A 65 -1.22 -9.89 13.63
N GLY A 66 -2.54 -10.15 13.67
CA GLY A 66 -3.27 -10.33 14.91
C GLY A 66 -3.32 -9.07 15.75
N ILE A 67 -3.22 -7.88 15.12
CA ILE A 67 -3.35 -6.61 15.82
C ILE A 67 -4.76 -6.55 16.43
N ASP A 68 -4.82 -6.44 17.76
CA ASP A 68 -6.08 -6.21 18.45
C ASP A 68 -6.58 -4.81 18.09
N ILE A 69 -7.64 -4.74 17.29
CA ILE A 69 -8.23 -3.48 16.84
C ILE A 69 -8.66 -2.61 18.02
N ASN A 70 -8.99 -3.22 19.17
CA ASN A 70 -9.34 -2.50 20.39
C ASN A 70 -8.14 -1.74 20.99
N SER A 71 -6.90 -2.08 20.63
CA SER A 71 -5.70 -1.35 21.04
C SER A 71 -5.45 -0.06 20.24
N LEU A 72 -6.18 0.15 19.13
CA LEU A 72 -6.04 1.30 18.24
C LEU A 72 -7.13 2.36 18.45
N ILE A 73 -8.15 2.05 19.24
CA ILE A 73 -9.20 2.98 19.66
C ILE A 73 -8.83 3.42 21.09
N PRO A 74 -8.67 4.72 21.36
CA PRO A 74 -8.28 5.22 22.69
C PRO A 74 -9.34 4.94 23.76
#